data_AF-A0A6N9PCC9-F1
#
_entry.id   AF-A0A6N9PCC9-F1
#
_cell.length_a   1.000
_cell.length_b   1.000
_cell.length_c   1.000
_cell.angle_alpha   90.00
_cell.angle_beta   90.00
_cell.angle_gamma   90.00
#
_symmetry.space_group_name_H-M   'P 1'
#
loop_
_entity.id
_entity.type
_entity.pdbx_description
1 polymer ?
#
loop_
_entity_poly.entity_id
_entity_poly.type
_entity_poly.pdbx_seq_one_letter_code
_entity_poly.pdbx_strand_id
1 'polypeptide(L)'
;MEQLAHHGILNQKWGVRHGPPYPLGGGDYSPSQRRAIRNKRKAGNSIYNKRHFDEVLKADKTTLSTLSYDRDRTKNTDMFYATHNVLDKHQYNALFNRPIPRTVYDENGNPIGTGNFMKYRIDNSLKKDIKVASEDSGAEVFRELFKKDRDFYNFVMDEDRMQSYFVSDKYKFKGYREVRQVLEKMKQGDYTQTADELQIVYRMFNYVIPYDGAGDARKGKDVTTQRTKFFNACKEAGYGAVLDTNDAIYGGFKAKSPVIVFDMEQVVPKDVYQTKMIDQKFSDLVLVGRKLLGQ
;
A
#
# COMPACT_ATOMS: atom_id res chain seq x y z
N MET A 1 -21.06 -19.20 44.39
CA MET A 1 -19.99 -19.52 43.43
C MET A 1 -20.57 -19.38 42.04
N GLU A 2 -20.28 -18.28 41.34
CA GLU A 2 -20.70 -18.06 39.96
C GLU A 2 -19.86 -18.92 39.02
N GLN A 3 -20.52 -19.69 38.16
CA GLN A 3 -19.87 -20.48 37.11
C GLN A 3 -19.79 -19.64 35.83
N LEU A 4 -18.58 -19.40 35.35
CA LEU A 4 -18.30 -18.84 34.03
C LEU A 4 -18.66 -19.86 32.94
N ALA A 5 -19.76 -19.64 32.21
CA ALA A 5 -20.12 -20.42 31.03
C ALA A 5 -19.52 -19.79 29.76
N HIS A 6 -18.43 -20.36 29.24
CA HIS A 6 -17.84 -19.96 27.97
C HIS A 6 -18.50 -20.73 26.82
N HIS A 7 -19.08 -20.03 25.84
CA HIS A 7 -19.62 -20.65 24.63
C HIS A 7 -18.46 -21.00 23.69
N GLY A 8 -18.07 -22.27 23.64
CA GLY A 8 -17.09 -22.80 22.68
C GLY A 8 -17.74 -23.27 21.38
N ILE A 9 -17.00 -23.21 20.27
CA ILE A 9 -17.45 -23.76 18.98
C ILE A 9 -17.46 -25.29 19.07
N LEU A 10 -18.55 -25.93 18.63
CA LEU A 10 -18.77 -27.38 18.66
C LEU A 10 -17.55 -28.13 18.06
N ASN A 11 -16.98 -29.07 18.82
CA ASN A 11 -15.81 -29.93 18.49
C ASN A 11 -14.38 -29.39 18.72
N GLN A 12 -14.19 -28.27 19.42
CA GLN A 12 -12.84 -27.80 19.75
C GLN A 12 -12.25 -28.54 20.97
N LYS A 13 -11.17 -29.31 20.80
CA LYS A 13 -10.43 -29.96 21.90
C LYS A 13 -9.39 -29.01 22.49
N TRP A 14 -9.25 -29.00 23.82
CA TRP A 14 -8.21 -28.24 24.52
C TRP A 14 -6.81 -28.57 23.95
N GLY A 15 -6.05 -27.54 23.60
CA GLY A 15 -4.71 -27.68 22.99
C GLY A 15 -4.68 -27.82 21.46
N VAL A 16 -5.82 -28.00 20.78
CA VAL A 16 -5.89 -28.09 19.31
C VAL A 16 -6.46 -26.79 18.74
N ARG A 17 -5.61 -25.96 18.12
CA ARG A 17 -6.05 -24.71 17.46
C ARG A 17 -6.62 -25.00 16.06
N HIS A 18 -7.95 -25.00 15.93
CA HIS A 18 -8.62 -24.93 14.63
C HIS A 18 -9.13 -23.50 14.39
N GLY A 19 -8.33 -22.71 13.66
CA GLY A 19 -8.59 -21.29 13.38
C GLY A 19 -7.26 -20.53 13.27
N PRO A 20 -7.15 -19.54 12.38
CA PRO A 20 -5.88 -19.11 11.83
C PRO A 20 -4.99 -18.53 12.93
N PRO A 21 -3.79 -19.10 13.07
CA PRO A 21 -2.62 -18.51 12.43
C PRO A 21 -1.86 -19.58 11.63
N TYR A 22 -0.62 -19.30 11.24
CA TYR A 22 0.41 -20.24 10.77
C TYR A 22 0.67 -20.28 9.25
N PRO A 23 1.88 -20.70 8.84
CA PRO A 23 2.92 -19.79 8.35
C PRO A 23 3.24 -20.12 6.88
N LEU A 24 3.72 -19.18 6.09
CA LEU A 24 4.13 -19.46 4.70
C LEU A 24 5.56 -20.05 4.64
N GLY A 25 5.92 -20.90 5.60
CA GLY A 25 7.13 -21.72 5.55
C GLY A 25 6.84 -23.03 4.82
N GLY A 26 7.68 -23.40 3.85
CA GLY A 26 7.50 -24.60 3.03
C GLY A 26 7.39 -25.87 3.88
N GLY A 27 6.29 -26.61 3.68
CA GLY A 27 6.02 -27.91 4.28
C GLY A 27 4.83 -28.60 3.58
N ASP A 28 4.71 -29.91 3.74
CA ASP A 28 3.68 -30.73 3.09
C ASP A 28 2.29 -30.46 3.66
N TYR A 29 1.44 -29.80 2.87
CA TYR A 29 0.05 -29.53 3.23
C TYR A 29 -0.82 -30.77 3.03
N SER A 30 -1.72 -31.03 3.97
CA SER A 30 -2.79 -32.03 3.80
C SER A 30 -3.78 -31.64 2.69
N PRO A 31 -4.53 -32.58 2.10
CA PRO A 31 -5.51 -32.27 1.05
C PRO A 31 -6.57 -31.24 1.48
N SER A 32 -7.02 -31.26 2.73
CA SER A 32 -7.98 -30.29 3.28
C SER A 32 -7.34 -28.90 3.43
N GLN A 33 -6.07 -28.82 3.86
CA GLN A 33 -5.30 -27.57 3.90
C GLN A 33 -5.05 -27.02 2.49
N ARG A 34 -4.69 -27.86 1.52
CA ARG A 34 -4.55 -27.45 0.11
C ARG A 34 -5.89 -26.92 -0.43
N ARG A 35 -7.01 -27.54 -0.06
CA ARG A 35 -8.36 -27.11 -0.47
C ARG A 35 -8.76 -25.80 0.21
N ALA A 36 -8.48 -25.62 1.50
CA ALA A 36 -8.72 -24.37 2.22
C ALA A 36 -7.84 -23.22 1.70
N ILE A 37 -6.56 -23.48 1.41
CA ILE A 37 -5.65 -22.53 0.76
C ILE A 37 -6.17 -22.18 -0.63
N ARG A 38 -6.58 -23.17 -1.43
CA ARG A 38 -7.16 -22.97 -2.77
C ARG A 38 -8.46 -22.17 -2.71
N ASN A 39 -9.33 -22.43 -1.74
CA ASN A 39 -10.61 -21.73 -1.56
C ASN A 39 -10.39 -20.30 -1.04
N LYS A 40 -9.45 -20.07 -0.12
CA LYS A 40 -9.02 -18.72 0.30
C LYS A 40 -8.32 -17.97 -0.83
N ARG A 41 -7.63 -18.67 -1.73
CA ARG A 41 -7.09 -18.10 -2.97
C ARG A 41 -8.20 -17.76 -3.96
N LYS A 42 -9.21 -18.62 -4.14
CA LYS A 42 -10.35 -18.42 -5.07
C LYS A 42 -11.39 -17.41 -4.59
N ALA A 43 -11.60 -17.31 -3.28
CA ALA A 43 -12.29 -16.16 -2.72
C ALA A 43 -11.47 -14.95 -3.17
N GLY A 44 -12.05 -14.09 -4.00
CA GLY A 44 -11.43 -12.81 -4.30
C GLY A 44 -11.09 -12.21 -2.95
N ASN A 45 -9.80 -12.14 -2.61
CA ASN A 45 -9.32 -11.43 -1.44
C ASN A 45 -9.57 -9.98 -1.78
N SER A 46 -10.82 -9.59 -1.60
CA SER A 46 -11.28 -8.32 -2.07
C SER A 46 -10.57 -7.31 -1.18
N ILE A 47 -10.10 -6.25 -1.81
CA ILE A 47 -9.68 -5.06 -1.12
C ILE A 47 -10.75 -4.62 -0.09
N TYR A 48 -12.03 -5.00 -0.27
CA TYR A 48 -13.09 -4.75 0.70
C TYR A 48 -12.83 -5.33 2.10
N ASN A 49 -11.97 -6.36 2.27
CA ASN A 49 -11.56 -6.80 3.61
C ASN A 49 -10.50 -5.89 4.25
N LYS A 50 -9.78 -5.07 3.48
CA LYS A 50 -8.81 -4.08 4.00
C LYS A 50 -9.37 -2.65 4.05
N ARG A 51 -10.53 -2.43 3.43
CA ARG A 51 -11.28 -1.18 3.56
C ARG A 51 -11.67 -0.91 5.01
N HIS A 52 -12.16 -1.95 5.70
CA HIS A 52 -12.84 -1.80 6.99
C HIS A 52 -12.00 -2.20 8.22
N PHE A 53 -10.82 -2.80 8.03
CA PHE A 53 -10.06 -3.39 9.13
C PHE A 53 -8.61 -2.92 9.14
N ASP A 54 -8.22 -2.32 10.27
CA ASP A 54 -6.83 -1.99 10.54
C ASP A 54 -5.97 -3.26 10.60
N GLU A 55 -4.77 -3.16 10.05
CA GLU A 55 -3.78 -4.22 10.12
C GLU A 55 -2.70 -3.88 11.17
N VAL A 56 -2.12 -4.91 11.81
CA VAL A 56 -0.94 -4.74 12.68
C VAL A 56 0.22 -5.48 12.03
N LEU A 57 1.24 -4.72 11.64
CA LEU A 57 2.48 -5.27 11.14
C LEU A 57 3.37 -5.63 12.32
N LYS A 58 3.61 -6.93 12.49
CA LYS A 58 4.40 -7.45 13.60
C LYS A 58 5.90 -7.31 13.33
N ALA A 59 6.64 -6.75 14.29
CA ALA A 59 8.06 -6.47 14.13
C ALA A 59 8.89 -7.73 13.81
N ASP A 60 8.53 -8.86 14.43
CA ASP A 60 9.21 -10.15 14.30
C ASP A 60 8.87 -10.90 13.01
N LYS A 61 7.83 -10.50 12.27
CA LYS A 61 7.28 -11.25 11.13
C LYS A 61 7.16 -10.45 9.85
N THR A 62 7.25 -9.14 9.93
CA THR A 62 7.07 -8.27 8.77
C THR A 62 8.41 -7.84 8.20
N THR A 63 8.55 -7.98 6.89
CA THR A 63 9.58 -7.29 6.11
C THR A 63 8.87 -6.42 5.08
N LEU A 64 9.08 -5.11 5.20
CA LEU A 64 8.59 -4.09 4.28
C LEU A 64 9.54 -4.03 3.08
N SER A 65 9.02 -4.30 1.89
CA SER A 65 9.81 -4.33 0.66
C SER A 65 9.34 -3.25 -0.29
N THR A 66 10.27 -2.48 -0.84
CA THR A 66 10.02 -1.51 -1.91
C THR A 66 10.95 -1.76 -3.09
N LEU A 67 10.54 -1.31 -4.28
CA LEU A 67 11.37 -1.36 -5.48
C LEU A 67 11.65 0.04 -5.98
N SER A 68 12.93 0.31 -6.21
CA SER A 68 13.39 1.63 -6.62
C SER A 68 14.59 1.54 -7.55
N TYR A 69 14.76 2.56 -8.38
CA TYR A 69 16.01 2.79 -9.11
C TYR A 69 17.08 3.43 -8.21
N ASP A 70 16.64 4.14 -7.19
CA ASP A 70 17.49 4.68 -6.13
C ASP A 70 17.63 3.64 -5.02
N ARG A 71 18.87 3.19 -4.76
CA ARG A 71 19.20 2.21 -3.71
C ARG A 71 18.95 2.73 -2.30
N ASP A 72 18.89 4.05 -2.14
CA ASP A 72 18.76 4.75 -0.87
C ASP A 72 17.35 5.33 -0.69
N ARG A 73 16.36 4.87 -1.48
CA ARG A 73 14.99 5.40 -1.50
C ARG A 73 14.28 5.44 -0.14
N THR A 74 14.69 4.61 0.81
CA THR A 74 14.11 4.59 2.17
C THR A 74 14.95 5.32 3.21
N LYS A 75 16.09 5.91 2.81
CA LYS A 75 16.94 6.73 3.69
C LYS A 75 16.52 8.19 3.60
N ASN A 76 16.50 8.89 4.74
CA ASN A 76 16.25 10.33 4.83
C ASN A 76 14.96 10.79 4.11
N THR A 77 13.95 9.94 4.10
CA THR A 77 12.62 10.24 3.55
C THR A 77 11.60 10.30 4.68
N ASP A 78 10.52 11.05 4.47
CA ASP A 78 9.39 11.18 5.37
C ASP A 78 8.39 10.02 5.21
N MET A 79 8.42 9.31 4.08
CA MET A 79 7.57 8.15 3.83
C MET A 79 8.15 7.24 2.73
N PHE A 80 7.69 6.00 2.66
CA PHE A 80 7.89 5.18 1.48
C PHE A 80 6.75 4.19 1.27
N TYR A 81 6.55 3.81 0.02
CA TYR A 81 5.68 2.71 -0.34
C TYR A 81 6.35 1.38 -0.07
N ALA A 82 5.59 0.46 0.51
CA ALA A 82 6.05 -0.88 0.73
C ALA A 82 4.93 -1.89 0.47
N THR A 83 5.34 -3.10 0.15
CA THR A 83 4.52 -4.29 0.37
C THR A 83 5.17 -5.17 1.42
N HIS A 84 4.34 -5.87 2.17
CA HIS A 84 4.78 -6.92 3.08
C HIS A 84 4.23 -8.30 2.71
N ASN A 85 3.41 -8.41 1.67
CA ASN A 85 2.94 -9.70 1.18
C ASN A 85 3.99 -10.32 0.26
N VAL A 86 4.34 -11.58 0.49
CA VAL A 86 5.36 -12.30 -0.31
C VAL A 86 5.01 -12.30 -1.81
N LEU A 87 3.74 -12.48 -2.16
CA LEU A 87 3.34 -12.53 -3.58
C LEU A 87 3.40 -11.16 -4.23
N ASP A 88 3.02 -10.11 -3.51
CA ASP A 88 3.09 -8.74 -4.03
C ASP A 88 4.54 -8.36 -4.34
N LYS A 89 5.52 -8.79 -3.53
CA LYS A 89 6.95 -8.56 -3.82
C LYS A 89 7.34 -9.03 -5.23
N HIS A 90 6.87 -10.21 -5.62
CA HIS A 90 7.09 -10.74 -6.96
C HIS A 90 6.28 -9.98 -8.02
N GLN A 91 5.05 -9.59 -7.73
CA GLN A 91 4.23 -8.83 -8.69
C GLN A 91 4.81 -7.45 -8.98
N TYR A 92 5.24 -6.74 -7.95
CA TYR A 92 5.95 -5.48 -8.07
C TYR A 92 7.22 -5.65 -8.90
N ASN A 93 8.00 -6.71 -8.66
CA ASN A 93 9.19 -7.02 -9.47
C ASN A 93 8.88 -7.17 -10.96
N ALA A 94 7.82 -7.88 -11.33
CA ALA A 94 7.53 -8.15 -12.74
C ALA A 94 6.89 -6.95 -13.47
N LEU A 95 6.00 -6.20 -12.82
CA LEU A 95 5.24 -5.13 -13.48
C LEU A 95 6.03 -3.81 -13.65
N PHE A 96 7.01 -3.55 -12.77
CA PHE A 96 7.76 -2.30 -12.80
C PHE A 96 9.01 -2.33 -13.70
N ASN A 97 9.32 -3.46 -14.33
CA ASN A 97 10.47 -3.57 -15.21
C ASN A 97 10.11 -3.16 -16.64
N ARG A 98 10.76 -2.11 -17.13
CA ARG A 98 10.73 -1.70 -18.54
C ARG A 98 12.05 -2.06 -19.22
N PRO A 99 12.04 -2.41 -20.51
CA PRO A 99 13.26 -2.60 -21.25
C PRO A 99 14.01 -1.26 -21.33
N ILE A 100 15.34 -1.31 -21.15
CA ILE A 100 16.22 -0.21 -21.56
C ILE A 100 17.20 -0.79 -22.60
N PRO A 101 17.71 0.00 -23.55
CA PRO A 101 18.27 -0.52 -24.82
C PRO A 101 19.76 -0.87 -24.76
N ARG A 102 20.39 -0.94 -23.57
CA ARG A 102 21.85 -1.13 -23.43
C ARG A 102 22.19 -2.33 -22.54
N THR A 103 23.34 -2.96 -22.80
CA THR A 103 23.91 -4.05 -21.98
C THR A 103 24.44 -3.49 -20.65
N VAL A 104 24.26 -4.23 -19.55
CA VAL A 104 24.79 -3.90 -18.23
C VAL A 104 25.93 -4.83 -17.86
N TYR A 105 26.94 -4.29 -17.19
CA TYR A 105 28.13 -5.01 -16.75
C TYR A 105 28.25 -4.98 -15.22
N ASP A 106 28.82 -6.03 -14.61
CA ASP A 106 29.17 -6.02 -13.20
C ASP A 106 30.45 -5.19 -12.91
N GLU A 107 30.84 -5.12 -11.64
CA GLU A 107 32.05 -4.43 -11.17
C GLU A 107 33.35 -4.98 -11.76
N ASN A 108 33.32 -6.21 -12.29
CA ASN A 108 34.46 -6.88 -12.92
C ASN A 108 34.40 -6.80 -14.45
N GLY A 109 33.44 -6.07 -15.02
CA GLY A 109 33.25 -5.91 -16.46
C GLY A 109 32.59 -7.09 -17.16
N ASN A 110 32.02 -8.06 -16.44
CA ASN A 110 31.30 -9.17 -17.07
C ASN A 110 29.88 -8.73 -17.45
N PRO A 111 29.38 -9.11 -18.65
CA PRO A 111 28.01 -8.80 -19.03
C PRO A 111 27.04 -9.56 -18.13
N ILE A 112 26.25 -8.84 -17.35
CA ILE A 112 25.23 -9.42 -16.46
C ILE A 112 23.83 -9.41 -17.07
N GLY A 113 23.70 -8.86 -18.28
CA GLY A 113 22.53 -9.01 -19.12
C GLY A 113 22.32 -7.85 -20.09
N THR A 114 21.44 -8.08 -21.05
CA THR A 114 20.94 -7.08 -22.00
C THR A 114 19.42 -7.04 -21.89
N GLY A 115 18.82 -5.85 -21.81
CA GLY A 115 17.40 -5.70 -22.16
C GLY A 115 16.33 -5.98 -21.10
N ASN A 116 16.58 -5.83 -19.79
CA ASN A 116 15.55 -5.60 -18.75
C ASN A 116 16.26 -5.20 -17.44
N PHE A 117 15.98 -4.04 -16.87
CA PHE A 117 16.93 -3.49 -15.90
C PHE A 117 16.59 -3.67 -14.43
N MET A 118 17.70 -3.80 -13.71
CA MET A 118 17.83 -4.12 -12.32
C MET A 118 17.43 -2.93 -11.44
N LYS A 119 16.41 -3.13 -10.61
CA LYS A 119 16.04 -2.24 -9.51
C LYS A 119 16.70 -2.72 -8.25
N TYR A 120 16.74 -1.86 -7.25
CA TYR A 120 17.01 -2.29 -5.90
C TYR A 120 15.69 -2.73 -5.27
N ARG A 121 15.60 -3.99 -4.83
CA ARG A 121 14.64 -4.34 -3.78
C ARG A 121 15.29 -3.91 -2.47
N ILE A 122 14.59 -3.03 -1.78
CA ILE A 122 15.01 -2.49 -0.49
C ILE A 122 14.06 -3.08 0.53
N ASP A 123 14.61 -3.96 1.36
CA ASP A 123 13.92 -4.59 2.47
C ASP A 123 14.23 -3.82 3.76
N ASN A 124 13.18 -3.52 4.52
CA ASN A 124 13.27 -2.89 5.83
C ASN A 124 12.54 -3.77 6.86
N SER A 125 13.07 -3.81 8.08
CA SER A 125 12.40 -4.37 9.25
C SER A 125 11.78 -3.26 10.10
N LEU A 126 11.07 -3.66 11.16
CA LEU A 126 10.42 -2.76 12.10
C LEU A 126 11.05 -2.91 13.49
N LYS A 127 11.23 -1.79 14.20
CA LYS A 127 11.67 -1.80 15.63
C LYS A 127 10.58 -2.31 16.56
N LYS A 128 9.32 -1.96 16.25
CA LYS A 128 8.12 -2.27 17.02
C LYS A 128 6.96 -2.57 16.08
N ASP A 129 5.93 -3.20 16.63
CA ASP A 129 4.68 -3.38 15.90
C ASP A 129 4.11 -2.02 15.50
N ILE A 130 3.64 -1.91 14.25
CA ILE A 130 2.97 -0.69 13.77
C ILE A 130 1.55 -1.02 13.31
N LYS A 131 0.59 -0.14 13.63
CA LYS A 131 -0.76 -0.20 13.06
C LYS A 131 -0.76 0.44 11.68
N VAL A 132 -1.46 -0.21 10.75
CA VAL A 132 -1.78 0.29 9.42
C VAL A 132 -3.24 0.72 9.43
N ALA A 133 -3.50 1.99 9.15
CA ALA A 133 -4.86 2.47 8.99
C ALA A 133 -5.50 1.81 7.76
N SER A 134 -6.69 1.24 7.96
CA SER A 134 -7.57 0.84 6.86
C SER A 134 -7.98 2.05 6.00
N GLU A 135 -8.68 1.79 4.89
CA GLU A 135 -9.26 2.88 4.10
C GLU A 135 -10.26 3.70 4.93
N ASP A 136 -11.13 3.06 5.71
CA ASP A 136 -12.12 3.73 6.55
C ASP A 136 -11.47 4.53 7.67
N SER A 137 -10.47 3.95 8.35
CA SER A 137 -9.73 4.63 9.42
C SER A 137 -8.93 5.81 8.89
N GLY A 138 -8.25 5.63 7.74
CA GLY A 138 -7.52 6.71 7.08
C GLY A 138 -8.46 7.83 6.60
N ALA A 139 -9.62 7.46 6.05
CA ALA A 139 -10.65 8.41 5.68
C ALA A 139 -11.21 9.16 6.89
N GLU A 140 -11.39 8.52 8.05
CA GLU A 140 -11.84 9.19 9.27
C GLU A 140 -10.82 10.24 9.75
N VAL A 141 -9.52 9.89 9.80
CA VAL A 141 -8.47 10.85 10.15
C VAL A 141 -8.44 12.01 9.15
N PHE A 142 -8.58 11.71 7.86
CA PHE A 142 -8.69 12.72 6.81
C PHE A 142 -9.90 13.64 7.02
N ARG A 143 -11.08 13.08 7.31
CA ARG A 143 -12.32 13.85 7.57
C ARG A 143 -12.16 14.79 8.75
N GLU A 144 -11.56 14.32 9.83
CA GLU A 144 -11.33 15.13 11.02
C GLU A 144 -10.34 16.26 10.76
N LEU A 145 -9.26 15.99 10.03
CA LEU A 145 -8.32 17.03 9.61
C LEU A 145 -8.97 18.04 8.66
N PHE A 146 -9.77 17.57 7.71
CA PHE A 146 -10.53 18.39 6.76
C PHE A 146 -11.50 19.36 7.45
N LYS A 147 -12.12 18.94 8.56
CA LYS A 147 -13.03 19.81 9.34
C LYS A 147 -12.27 20.84 10.20
N LYS A 148 -11.09 20.49 10.71
CA LYS A 148 -10.38 21.25 11.74
C LYS A 148 -9.31 22.18 11.20
N ASP A 149 -8.62 21.81 10.12
CA ASP A 149 -7.51 22.58 9.55
C ASP A 149 -7.96 23.30 8.27
N ARG A 150 -8.06 24.63 8.35
CA ARG A 150 -8.54 25.47 7.25
C ARG A 150 -7.62 25.44 6.02
N ASP A 151 -6.31 25.32 6.20
CA ASP A 151 -5.39 25.24 5.07
C ASP A 151 -5.44 23.87 4.39
N PHE A 152 -5.60 22.80 5.15
CA PHE A 152 -5.84 21.46 4.61
C PHE A 152 -7.17 21.40 3.84
N TYR A 153 -8.23 21.98 4.41
CA TYR A 153 -9.51 22.16 3.71
C TYR A 153 -9.32 22.89 2.38
N ASN A 154 -8.65 24.05 2.40
CA ASN A 154 -8.39 24.84 1.19
C ASN A 154 -7.56 24.05 0.18
N PHE A 155 -6.55 23.30 0.60
CA PHE A 155 -5.75 22.46 -0.28
C PHE A 155 -6.59 21.43 -1.02
N VAL A 156 -7.53 20.79 -0.31
CA VAL A 156 -8.42 19.77 -0.89
C VAL A 156 -9.47 20.40 -1.82
N MET A 157 -9.98 21.58 -1.48
CA MET A 157 -11.02 22.23 -2.28
C MET A 157 -10.48 22.96 -3.52
N ASP A 158 -9.20 23.29 -3.54
CA ASP A 158 -8.56 24.11 -4.58
C ASP A 158 -8.17 23.28 -5.82
N GLU A 159 -8.56 23.78 -7.00
CA GLU A 159 -8.31 23.11 -8.29
C GLU A 159 -6.83 23.13 -8.68
N ASP A 160 -6.12 24.22 -8.40
CA ASP A 160 -4.72 24.43 -8.78
C ASP A 160 -3.74 23.74 -7.82
N ARG A 161 -4.17 23.48 -6.58
CA ARG A 161 -3.41 22.72 -5.58
C ARG A 161 -3.55 21.22 -5.81
N MET A 162 -4.49 20.56 -5.12
CA MET A 162 -4.60 19.10 -5.14
C MET A 162 -5.18 18.57 -6.46
N GLN A 163 -6.16 19.23 -7.08
CA GLN A 163 -6.84 18.65 -8.25
C GLN A 163 -5.97 18.70 -9.52
N SER A 164 -5.01 19.65 -9.56
CA SER A 164 -4.09 19.85 -10.69
C SER A 164 -3.23 18.63 -11.04
N TYR A 165 -3.01 17.72 -10.08
CA TYR A 165 -2.24 16.48 -10.29
C TYR A 165 -2.92 15.46 -11.22
N PHE A 166 -4.17 15.68 -11.59
CA PHE A 166 -5.01 14.72 -12.30
C PHE A 166 -5.50 15.20 -13.68
N VAL A 167 -5.10 16.40 -14.10
CA VAL A 167 -5.77 17.13 -15.19
C VAL A 167 -5.32 16.71 -16.59
N SER A 168 -4.25 15.94 -16.74
CA SER A 168 -3.89 15.43 -18.07
C SER A 168 -4.87 14.33 -18.50
N ASP A 169 -5.56 14.53 -19.63
CA ASP A 169 -6.55 13.60 -20.21
C ASP A 169 -6.04 12.14 -20.32
N LYS A 170 -4.73 11.98 -20.49
CA LYS A 170 -4.04 10.69 -20.61
C LYS A 170 -4.04 9.84 -19.33
N TYR A 171 -4.12 10.49 -18.16
CA TYR A 171 -4.02 9.84 -16.85
C TYR A 171 -5.24 10.09 -15.98
N LYS A 172 -6.41 10.39 -16.57
CA LYS A 172 -7.69 10.45 -15.86
C LYS A 172 -7.97 9.12 -15.17
N PHE A 173 -7.50 9.00 -13.94
CA PHE A 173 -7.79 7.89 -13.07
C PHE A 173 -9.32 7.83 -12.89
N LYS A 174 -9.92 6.63 -12.94
CA LYS A 174 -11.39 6.43 -12.99
C LYS A 174 -12.14 7.23 -11.92
N GLY A 175 -11.58 7.32 -10.72
CA GLY A 175 -12.18 8.04 -9.59
C GLY A 175 -12.02 9.57 -9.63
N TYR A 176 -11.20 10.14 -10.52
CA TYR A 176 -11.08 11.61 -10.63
C TYR A 176 -12.43 12.27 -10.97
N ARG A 177 -13.22 11.67 -11.86
CA ARG A 177 -14.55 12.20 -12.21
C ARG A 177 -15.50 12.18 -11.02
N GLU A 178 -15.47 11.12 -10.22
CA GLU A 178 -16.28 10.97 -9.01
C GLU A 178 -15.89 12.02 -7.97
N VAL A 179 -14.59 12.21 -7.75
CA VAL A 179 -14.07 13.21 -6.81
C VAL A 179 -14.44 14.63 -7.24
N ARG A 180 -14.25 14.96 -8.53
CA ARG A 180 -14.62 16.28 -9.05
C ARG A 180 -16.11 16.55 -8.85
N GLN A 181 -16.99 15.59 -9.10
CA GLN A 181 -18.43 15.75 -8.86
C GLN A 181 -18.74 16.05 -7.39
N VAL A 182 -18.08 15.35 -6.47
CA VAL A 182 -18.23 15.62 -5.03
C VAL A 182 -17.75 17.04 -4.68
N LEU A 183 -16.55 17.42 -5.12
CA LEU A 183 -15.98 18.74 -4.83
C LEU A 183 -16.80 19.89 -5.43
N GLU A 184 -17.37 19.73 -6.63
CA GLU A 184 -18.27 20.71 -7.24
C GLU A 184 -19.57 20.88 -6.44
N LYS A 185 -20.16 19.78 -5.93
CA LYS A 185 -21.32 19.87 -5.04
C LYS A 185 -20.98 20.62 -3.75
N MET A 186 -19.81 20.35 -3.18
CA MET A 186 -19.34 21.00 -1.95
C MET A 186 -19.08 22.50 -2.10
N LYS A 187 -18.92 23.02 -3.33
CA LYS A 187 -18.86 24.46 -3.59
C LYS A 187 -20.24 25.15 -3.49
N GLN A 188 -21.34 24.38 -3.50
CA GLN A 188 -22.70 24.91 -3.34
C GLN A 188 -22.93 25.17 -1.84
N GLY A 189 -23.19 26.43 -1.47
CA GLY A 189 -22.98 26.94 -0.11
C GLY A 189 -23.82 26.33 1.01
N ASP A 190 -24.86 25.55 0.70
CA ASP A 190 -25.72 24.84 1.64
C ASP A 190 -25.43 23.32 1.68
N TYR A 191 -24.47 22.84 0.90
CA TYR A 191 -24.17 21.42 0.79
C TYR A 191 -23.36 20.91 1.98
N THR A 192 -23.88 19.88 2.65
CA THR A 192 -23.13 19.11 3.65
C THR A 192 -22.78 17.75 3.07
N GLN A 193 -21.48 17.53 2.86
CA GLN A 193 -20.94 16.28 2.35
C GLN A 193 -21.14 15.10 3.30
N THR A 194 -21.35 13.92 2.72
CA THR A 194 -21.45 12.67 3.48
C THR A 194 -20.07 12.06 3.79
N ALA A 195 -20.03 11.12 4.74
CA ALA A 195 -18.80 10.38 5.06
C ALA A 195 -18.27 9.57 3.88
N ASP A 196 -19.16 9.00 3.06
CA ASP A 196 -18.84 8.25 1.85
C ASP A 196 -18.26 9.17 0.75
N GLU A 197 -18.81 10.36 0.59
CA GLU A 197 -18.28 11.36 -0.34
C GLU A 197 -16.88 11.82 0.06
N LEU A 198 -16.64 12.09 1.34
CA LEU A 198 -15.29 12.39 1.81
C LEU A 198 -14.33 11.20 1.72
N GLN A 199 -14.84 9.96 1.75
CA GLN A 199 -14.01 8.79 1.46
C GLN A 199 -13.57 8.76 -0.02
N ILE A 200 -14.45 9.13 -0.95
CA ILE A 200 -14.08 9.30 -2.37
C ILE A 200 -12.96 10.34 -2.50
N VAL A 201 -13.08 11.48 -1.82
CA VAL A 201 -12.05 12.53 -1.80
C VAL A 201 -10.75 12.03 -1.17
N TYR A 202 -10.82 11.28 -0.06
CA TYR A 202 -9.65 10.68 0.59
C TYR A 202 -8.85 9.78 -0.35
N ARG A 203 -9.51 8.97 -1.19
CA ARG A 203 -8.81 8.15 -2.18
C ARG A 203 -7.98 8.98 -3.15
N MET A 204 -8.47 10.16 -3.53
CA MET A 204 -7.72 11.09 -4.36
C MET A 204 -6.55 11.69 -3.59
N PHE A 205 -6.77 12.10 -2.34
CA PHE A 205 -5.68 12.57 -1.49
C PHE A 205 -4.59 11.50 -1.34
N ASN A 206 -4.94 10.23 -1.10
CA ASN A 206 -4.02 9.10 -1.00
C ASN A 206 -3.15 8.92 -2.27
N TYR A 207 -3.69 9.24 -3.45
CA TYR A 207 -2.93 9.30 -4.69
C TYR A 207 -1.96 10.49 -4.76
N VAL A 208 -2.29 11.64 -4.17
CA VAL A 208 -1.48 12.87 -4.18
C VAL A 208 -0.36 12.85 -3.13
N ILE A 209 -0.60 12.23 -1.97
CA ILE A 209 0.39 12.02 -0.88
C ILE A 209 1.83 11.75 -1.36
N PRO A 210 2.12 11.02 -2.44
CA PRO A 210 3.47 10.66 -2.86
C PRO A 210 4.18 11.70 -3.75
N TYR A 211 3.46 12.69 -4.27
CA TYR A 211 4.05 13.65 -5.21
C TYR A 211 5.18 14.43 -4.54
N ASP A 212 6.40 14.34 -5.07
CA ASP A 212 7.62 14.89 -4.46
C ASP A 212 8.06 16.25 -5.04
N GLY A 213 7.26 16.83 -5.94
CA GLY A 213 7.61 18.09 -6.59
C GLY A 213 8.32 17.94 -7.94
N ALA A 214 8.39 16.73 -8.50
CA ALA A 214 8.90 16.54 -9.85
C ALA A 214 8.19 17.45 -10.86
N GLY A 215 8.93 18.42 -11.41
CA GLY A 215 8.43 19.43 -12.35
C GLY A 215 7.86 20.71 -11.73
N ASP A 216 7.58 20.75 -10.42
CA ASP A 216 7.13 21.94 -9.70
C ASP A 216 7.43 21.82 -8.19
N ALA A 217 8.51 22.46 -7.76
CA ALA A 217 8.96 22.39 -6.36
C ALA A 217 8.00 23.07 -5.37
N ARG A 218 7.23 24.07 -5.80
CA ARG A 218 6.26 24.76 -4.94
C ARG A 218 5.10 23.83 -4.64
N LYS A 219 4.58 23.18 -5.67
CA LYS A 219 3.57 22.14 -5.57
C LYS A 219 4.04 20.97 -4.70
N GLY A 220 5.28 20.53 -4.90
CA GLY A 220 5.89 19.50 -4.04
C GLY A 220 5.90 19.89 -2.56
N LYS A 221 6.37 21.11 -2.25
CA LYS A 221 6.41 21.64 -0.88
C LYS A 221 5.01 21.73 -0.26
N ASP A 222 4.01 22.15 -1.02
CA ASP A 222 2.64 22.24 -0.53
C ASP A 222 2.10 20.85 -0.18
N VAL A 223 2.24 19.86 -1.07
CA VAL A 223 1.84 18.47 -0.79
C VAL A 223 2.62 17.90 0.39
N THR A 224 3.91 18.17 0.52
CA THR A 224 4.69 17.76 1.70
C THR A 224 4.14 18.36 2.98
N THR A 225 3.78 19.64 2.96
CA THR A 225 3.16 20.31 4.12
C THR A 225 1.84 19.64 4.50
N GLN A 226 0.95 19.41 3.55
CA GLN A 226 -0.37 18.83 3.83
C GLN A 226 -0.30 17.34 4.18
N ARG A 227 0.57 16.56 3.53
CA ARG A 227 0.78 15.14 3.90
C ARG A 227 1.37 15.02 5.31
N THR A 228 2.27 15.94 5.70
CA THR A 228 2.86 15.93 7.04
C THR A 228 1.80 16.13 8.11
N LYS A 229 0.86 17.08 7.91
CA LYS A 229 -0.29 17.26 8.80
C LYS A 229 -1.13 15.98 8.91
N PHE A 230 -1.43 15.34 7.78
CA PHE A 230 -2.16 14.08 7.76
C PHE A 230 -1.42 12.94 8.49
N PHE A 231 -0.12 12.77 8.24
CA PHE A 231 0.69 11.75 8.91
C PHE A 231 0.79 12.00 10.41
N ASN A 232 0.91 13.25 10.85
CA ASN A 232 0.88 13.58 12.27
C ASN A 232 -0.47 13.23 12.91
N ALA A 233 -1.59 13.58 12.26
CA ALA A 233 -2.92 13.19 12.72
C ALA A 233 -3.09 11.65 12.78
N CYS A 234 -2.53 10.92 11.80
CA CYS A 234 -2.50 9.46 11.83
C CYS A 234 -1.65 8.92 12.99
N LYS A 235 -0.49 9.51 13.28
CA LYS A 235 0.36 9.13 14.43
C LYS A 235 -0.36 9.38 15.75
N GLU A 236 -1.03 10.52 15.89
CA GLU A 236 -1.86 10.84 17.06
C GLU A 236 -3.00 9.82 17.25
N ALA A 237 -3.56 9.30 16.16
CA ALA A 237 -4.54 8.22 16.16
C ALA A 237 -3.93 6.81 16.33
N GLY A 238 -2.61 6.70 16.51
CA GLY A 238 -1.89 5.46 16.80
C GLY A 238 -1.47 4.64 15.56
N TYR A 239 -1.40 5.25 14.38
CA TYR A 239 -0.98 4.60 13.14
C TYR A 239 0.46 4.95 12.76
N GLY A 240 1.19 3.98 12.21
CA GLY A 240 2.52 4.20 11.63
C GLY A 240 2.58 4.04 10.11
N ALA A 241 1.48 3.58 9.52
CA ALA A 241 1.29 3.42 8.09
C ALA A 241 -0.20 3.56 7.73
N VAL A 242 -0.48 3.82 6.45
CA VAL A 242 -1.83 3.75 5.89
C VAL A 242 -1.87 2.78 4.71
N LEU A 243 -3.03 2.20 4.42
CA LEU A 243 -3.26 1.46 3.17
C LEU A 243 -2.96 2.38 1.97
N ASP A 244 -2.12 1.90 1.05
CA ASP A 244 -1.97 2.53 -0.25
C ASP A 244 -3.19 2.16 -1.11
N THR A 245 -4.18 3.04 -1.06
CA THR A 245 -5.47 2.83 -1.69
C THR A 245 -5.38 2.97 -3.20
N ASN A 246 -4.43 3.78 -3.68
CA ASN A 246 -4.11 3.86 -5.09
C ASN A 246 -3.63 2.49 -5.61
N ASP A 247 -2.60 1.91 -5.02
CA ASP A 247 -2.08 0.61 -5.50
C ASP A 247 -3.03 -0.57 -5.25
N ALA A 248 -3.89 -0.47 -4.24
CA ALA A 248 -4.86 -1.50 -3.91
C ALA A 248 -6.10 -1.51 -4.83
N ILE A 249 -6.68 -0.34 -5.17
CA ILE A 249 -7.90 -0.25 -5.99
C ILE A 249 -7.60 0.02 -7.46
N TYR A 250 -6.62 0.89 -7.72
CA TYR A 250 -6.55 1.63 -8.98
C TYR A 250 -5.30 1.33 -9.79
N GLY A 251 -4.19 1.02 -9.12
CA GLY A 251 -2.94 0.62 -9.75
C GLY A 251 -3.11 -0.67 -10.55
N GLY A 252 -2.35 -0.79 -11.64
CA GLY A 252 -2.29 -2.03 -12.44
C GLY A 252 -1.79 -3.25 -11.66
N PHE A 253 -1.23 -3.04 -10.47
CA PHE A 253 -0.70 -4.06 -9.57
C PHE A 253 -1.80 -4.83 -8.83
N LYS A 254 -2.87 -4.14 -8.40
CA LYS A 254 -3.90 -4.67 -7.49
C LYS A 254 -3.23 -5.48 -6.37
N ALA A 255 -2.27 -4.85 -5.71
CA ALA A 255 -1.46 -5.48 -4.67
C ALA A 255 -2.37 -5.87 -3.50
N LYS A 256 -2.05 -6.99 -2.84
CA LYS A 256 -2.86 -7.51 -1.73
C LYS A 256 -2.64 -6.72 -0.44
N SER A 257 -1.46 -6.19 -0.24
CA SER A 257 -1.07 -5.47 0.97
C SER A 257 -0.10 -4.30 0.70
N PRO A 258 -0.47 -3.33 -0.15
CA PRO A 258 0.36 -2.15 -0.34
C PRO A 258 0.12 -1.15 0.81
N VAL A 259 1.20 -0.57 1.33
CA VAL A 259 1.13 0.39 2.43
C VAL A 259 2.03 1.58 2.15
N ILE A 260 1.62 2.74 2.64
CA ILE A 260 2.45 3.94 2.77
C ILE A 260 2.93 3.99 4.21
N VAL A 261 4.22 3.78 4.43
CA VAL A 261 4.85 3.83 5.75
C VAL A 261 5.37 5.25 5.96
N PHE A 262 4.97 5.90 7.06
CA PHE A 262 5.37 7.27 7.40
C PHE A 262 5.96 7.37 8.81
N ASP A 263 5.82 6.35 9.65
CA ASP A 263 6.52 6.30 10.94
C ASP A 263 7.95 5.79 10.79
N MET A 264 8.77 6.63 10.16
CA MET A 264 10.14 6.33 9.77
C MET A 264 11.05 6.02 10.97
N GLU A 265 10.70 6.48 12.18
CA GLU A 265 11.41 6.15 13.41
C GLU A 265 11.38 4.65 13.74
N GLN A 266 10.33 3.94 13.30
CA GLN A 266 10.17 2.50 13.52
C GLN A 266 10.82 1.66 12.42
N VAL A 267 11.33 2.27 11.35
CA VAL A 267 11.86 1.57 10.19
C VAL A 267 13.36 1.35 10.38
N VAL A 268 13.83 0.13 10.12
CA VAL A 268 15.24 -0.23 10.16
C VAL A 268 15.66 -0.76 8.79
N PRO A 269 16.65 -0.14 8.12
CA PRO A 269 17.22 -0.71 6.91
C PRO A 269 17.71 -2.13 7.17
N LYS A 270 17.32 -3.08 6.31
CA LYS A 270 17.70 -4.48 6.46
C LYS A 270 18.62 -4.90 5.33
N ASP A 271 18.06 -5.09 4.14
CA ASP A 271 18.80 -5.60 2.98
C ASP A 271 18.51 -4.73 1.76
N VAL A 272 19.56 -4.45 0.99
CA VAL A 272 19.43 -3.84 -0.33
C VAL A 272 20.15 -4.75 -1.30
N TYR A 273 19.42 -5.26 -2.28
CA TYR A 273 20.04 -6.04 -3.34
C TYR A 273 19.45 -5.65 -4.69
N GLN A 274 20.33 -5.72 -5.68
CA GLN A 274 20.02 -5.45 -7.05
C GLN A 274 19.33 -6.69 -7.65
N THR A 275 18.12 -6.52 -8.17
CA THR A 275 17.33 -7.61 -8.76
C THR A 275 18.02 -8.17 -9.99
N LYS A 276 18.08 -9.49 -10.14
CA LYS A 276 18.70 -10.16 -11.30
C LYS A 276 17.62 -10.62 -12.30
N MET A 277 18.03 -10.94 -13.53
CA MET A 277 17.10 -11.47 -14.55
C MET A 277 16.38 -12.76 -14.11
N ILE A 278 17.00 -13.59 -13.26
CA ILE A 278 16.35 -14.81 -12.76
C ILE A 278 15.17 -14.51 -11.82
N ASP A 279 15.29 -13.46 -11.00
CA ASP A 279 14.21 -12.99 -10.13
C ASP A 279 13.01 -12.50 -10.94
N GLN A 280 13.28 -11.95 -12.12
CA GLN A 280 12.27 -11.48 -13.08
C GLN A 280 11.53 -12.66 -13.71
N LYS A 281 12.24 -13.67 -14.21
CA LYS A 281 11.62 -14.88 -14.79
C LYS A 281 10.68 -15.57 -13.79
N PHE A 282 11.08 -15.68 -12.53
CA PHE A 282 10.22 -16.22 -11.48
C PHE A 282 8.98 -15.34 -11.25
N SER A 283 9.16 -14.03 -11.23
CA SER A 283 8.09 -13.05 -11.03
C SER A 283 7.08 -13.04 -12.19
N ASP A 284 7.53 -13.21 -13.44
CA ASP A 284 6.68 -13.35 -14.62
C ASP A 284 5.82 -14.63 -14.55
N LEU A 285 6.39 -15.74 -14.08
CA LEU A 285 5.63 -16.98 -13.84
C LEU A 285 4.55 -16.79 -12.77
N VAL A 286 4.82 -16.02 -11.71
CA VAL A 286 3.83 -15.65 -10.69
C VAL A 286 2.69 -14.82 -11.31
N LEU A 287 2.99 -13.88 -12.21
CA LEU A 287 1.96 -13.11 -12.94
C LEU A 287 1.13 -13.96 -13.89
N VAL A 288 1.76 -14.84 -14.67
CA VAL A 288 1.06 -15.75 -15.61
C VAL A 288 0.15 -16.70 -14.84
N GLY A 289 0.63 -17.27 -13.73
CA GLY A 289 -0.18 -18.09 -12.83
C GLY A 289 -1.40 -17.35 -12.29
N ARG A 290 -1.30 -16.04 -12.00
CA ARG A 290 -2.44 -15.20 -11.58
C ARG A 290 -3.47 -15.03 -12.71
N LYS A 291 -3.03 -14.70 -13.93
CA LYS A 291 -3.91 -14.55 -15.10
C LYS A 291 -4.66 -15.84 -15.42
N LEU A 292 -3.97 -16.99 -15.39
CA LEU A 292 -4.58 -18.31 -15.63
C LEU A 292 -5.59 -18.72 -14.55
N LEU A 293 -5.48 -18.17 -13.34
CA LEU A 293 -6.38 -18.44 -12.21
C LEU A 293 -7.53 -17.42 -12.08
N GLY A 294 -7.69 -16.49 -13.03
CA GLY A 294 -8.80 -15.55 -13.09
C GLY A 294 -8.82 -14.48 -11.99
N GLN A 295 -7.64 -14.00 -11.56
CA GLN A 295 -7.48 -12.94 -10.54
C GLN A 295 -6.82 -11.68 -11.05
#